data_AF-A0A7J7EK06-F1
#
_entry.id   AF-A0A7J7EK06-F1
#
_cell.length_a   1.000
_cell.length_b   1.000
_cell.length_c   1.000
_cell.angle_alpha   90.00
_cell.angle_beta   90.00
_cell.angle_gamma   90.00
#
_symmetry.space_group_name_H-M   'P 1'
#
loop_
_entity.id
_entity.type
_entity.pdbx_description
1 polymer ?
#
loop_
_entity_poly.entity_id
_entity_poly.type
_entity_poly.pdbx_seq_one_letter_code
_entity_poly.pdbx_strand_id
1 'polypeptide(L)'
;MQRGLVSFPLSPAVRVKLVSSGFQTAEELLEVKPSELSKEVGITKEEALETLQIIRRECLTNKPRYIGTAESAKKCTALELLEQEHTQNFIITFCSALDDILGGGVPLTKTTEICGAPGVGKTQLCMQLAVDVQIPECFGGVEGEAVFIDTEGSFMVDRVVDIATACIQHLQLIAGTHLGEEHPKALEDFTLENILSHIYYFRCRDYTELLAQVYLLPDFLSEHSK
;
A
#
# COMPACT_ATOMS: atom_id res chain seq x y z
N MET A 1 21.55 -3.92 3.51
CA MET A 1 23.02 -4.01 3.65
C MET A 1 23.61 -3.98 2.25
N GLN A 2 24.36 -2.93 1.91
CA GLN A 2 24.97 -2.78 0.59
C GLN A 2 25.99 -3.90 0.33
N ARG A 3 25.64 -4.83 -0.56
CA ARG A 3 26.50 -5.98 -0.88
C ARG A 3 27.47 -5.58 -2.00
N GLY A 4 28.76 -5.54 -1.69
CA GLY A 4 29.80 -5.17 -2.65
C GLY A 4 29.89 -6.15 -3.85
N LEU A 5 30.17 -5.61 -5.04
CA LEU A 5 30.25 -6.36 -6.30
C LEU A 5 31.28 -7.50 -6.30
N VAL A 6 32.27 -7.42 -5.40
CA VAL A 6 33.32 -8.44 -5.23
C VAL A 6 32.75 -9.80 -4.83
N SER A 7 31.59 -9.81 -4.16
CA SER A 7 30.94 -11.02 -3.66
C SER A 7 30.07 -11.74 -4.70
N PHE A 8 29.97 -11.23 -5.92
CA PHE A 8 29.19 -11.82 -7.01
C PHE A 8 30.09 -12.58 -7.99
N PRO A 9 29.59 -13.65 -8.63
CA PRO A 9 30.34 -14.45 -9.60
C PRO A 9 30.44 -13.76 -10.97
N LEU A 10 30.96 -12.54 -11.00
CA LEU A 10 31.21 -11.76 -12.22
C LEU A 10 32.61 -12.02 -12.76
N SER A 11 32.77 -11.98 -14.08
CA SER A 11 34.07 -12.10 -14.73
C SER A 11 35.03 -10.98 -14.25
N PRO A 12 36.34 -11.25 -14.08
CA PRO A 12 37.28 -10.25 -13.60
C PRO A 12 37.33 -8.98 -14.46
N ALA A 13 37.24 -9.14 -15.79
CA ALA A 13 37.25 -8.04 -16.74
C ALA A 13 36.05 -7.10 -16.57
N VAL A 14 34.84 -7.65 -16.44
CA VAL A 14 33.62 -6.87 -16.24
C VAL A 14 33.62 -6.19 -14.87
N ARG A 15 34.09 -6.90 -13.83
CA ARG A 15 34.20 -6.35 -12.47
C ARG A 15 35.11 -5.13 -12.39
N VAL A 16 36.28 -5.20 -13.02
CA VAL A 16 37.21 -4.06 -13.06
C VAL A 16 36.58 -2.87 -13.76
N LYS A 17 35.89 -3.10 -14.88
CA LYS A 17 35.20 -2.02 -15.61
C LYS A 17 34.08 -1.38 -14.79
N LEU A 18 33.26 -2.19 -14.10
CA LEU A 18 32.20 -1.70 -13.20
C LEU A 18 32.78 -0.80 -12.11
N VAL A 19 33.81 -1.27 -11.40
CA VAL A 19 34.46 -0.49 -10.33
C VAL A 19 35.11 0.78 -10.88
N SER A 20 35.78 0.71 -12.03
CA SER A 20 36.38 1.88 -12.67
C SER A 20 35.37 2.91 -13.16
N SER A 21 34.13 2.48 -13.41
CA SER A 21 33.02 3.34 -13.83
C SER A 21 32.22 3.89 -12.63
N GLY A 22 32.66 3.58 -11.39
CA GLY A 22 32.06 4.10 -10.17
C GLY A 22 31.05 3.17 -9.50
N PHE A 23 30.73 2.00 -10.10
CA PHE A 23 29.82 1.03 -9.49
C PHE A 23 30.53 0.25 -8.38
N GLN A 24 30.06 0.38 -7.14
CA GLN A 24 30.66 -0.29 -5.98
C GLN A 24 29.71 -1.32 -5.35
N THR A 25 28.41 -1.10 -5.47
CA THR A 25 27.37 -1.90 -4.81
C THR A 25 26.42 -2.56 -5.81
N ALA A 26 25.79 -3.66 -5.40
CA ALA A 26 24.80 -4.34 -6.21
C ALA A 26 23.51 -3.51 -6.40
N GLU A 27 23.13 -2.72 -5.39
CA GLU A 27 21.93 -1.88 -5.44
C GLU A 27 21.98 -0.85 -6.59
N GLU A 28 23.15 -0.28 -6.85
CA GLU A 28 23.37 0.67 -7.96
C GLU A 28 23.09 0.08 -9.34
N LEU A 29 23.09 -1.26 -9.46
CA LEU A 29 22.89 -1.96 -10.73
C LEU A 29 21.49 -2.57 -10.89
N LEU A 30 20.69 -2.69 -9.84
CA LEU A 30 19.40 -3.42 -9.90
C LEU A 30 18.41 -2.76 -10.87
N GLU A 31 18.38 -1.43 -10.92
CA GLU A 31 17.44 -0.62 -11.71
C GLU A 31 18.00 -0.16 -13.06
N VAL A 32 19.29 -0.40 -13.33
CA VAL A 32 19.94 0.04 -14.57
C VAL A 32 19.55 -0.87 -15.74
N LYS A 33 19.23 -0.30 -16.90
CA LYS A 33 18.94 -1.09 -18.10
C LYS A 33 20.23 -1.63 -18.72
N PRO A 34 20.21 -2.84 -19.34
CA PRO A 34 21.40 -3.40 -20.00
C PRO A 34 22.03 -2.46 -21.05
N SER A 35 21.21 -1.68 -21.76
CA SER A 35 21.66 -0.71 -22.75
C SER A 35 22.35 0.52 -22.17
N GLU A 36 21.98 0.92 -20.95
CA GLU A 36 22.58 2.05 -20.23
C GLU A 36 23.91 1.60 -19.64
N LEU A 37 23.90 0.44 -18.93
CA LEU A 37 25.09 -0.16 -18.34
C LEU A 37 26.17 -0.45 -19.39
N SER A 38 25.79 -0.98 -20.54
CA SER A 38 26.71 -1.25 -21.65
C SER A 38 27.43 0.02 -22.14
N LYS A 39 26.71 1.15 -22.24
CA LYS A 39 27.27 2.43 -22.69
C LYS A 39 28.17 3.06 -21.63
N GLU A 40 27.75 3.00 -20.37
CA GLU A 40 28.44 3.64 -19.25
C GLU A 40 29.73 2.91 -18.88
N VAL A 41 29.70 1.57 -18.90
CA VAL A 41 30.82 0.72 -18.46
C VAL A 41 31.73 0.30 -19.63
N GLY A 42 31.28 0.49 -20.87
CA GLY A 42 32.04 0.09 -22.06
C GLY A 42 32.17 -1.44 -22.19
N ILE A 43 31.08 -2.16 -21.90
CA ILE A 43 30.94 -3.62 -22.07
C ILE A 43 29.91 -3.93 -23.16
N THR A 44 29.90 -5.15 -23.68
CA THR A 44 28.89 -5.54 -24.67
C THR A 44 27.49 -5.57 -24.02
N LYS A 45 26.43 -5.51 -24.84
CA LYS A 45 25.06 -5.59 -24.32
C LYS A 45 24.80 -6.94 -23.67
N GLU A 46 25.43 -7.98 -24.19
CA GLU A 46 25.38 -9.35 -23.69
C GLU A 46 26.04 -9.44 -22.30
N GLU A 47 27.25 -8.89 -22.15
CA GLU A 47 27.96 -8.82 -20.86
C GLU A 47 27.16 -8.02 -19.82
N ALA A 48 26.55 -6.91 -20.24
CA ALA A 48 25.70 -6.09 -19.37
C ALA A 48 24.44 -6.86 -18.92
N LEU A 49 23.78 -7.56 -19.84
CA LEU A 49 22.61 -8.38 -19.53
C LEU A 49 22.96 -9.51 -18.54
N GLU A 50 24.03 -10.26 -18.81
CA GLU A 50 24.48 -11.34 -17.94
C GLU A 50 24.83 -10.85 -16.53
N THR A 51 25.55 -9.73 -16.44
CA THR A 51 25.91 -9.09 -15.17
C THR A 51 24.66 -8.76 -14.35
N LEU A 52 23.68 -8.08 -14.96
CA LEU A 52 22.44 -7.70 -14.31
C LEU A 52 21.62 -8.93 -13.88
N GLN A 53 21.61 -9.99 -14.68
CA GLN A 53 20.94 -11.24 -14.33
C GLN A 53 21.58 -11.95 -13.13
N ILE A 54 22.92 -12.02 -13.09
CA ILE A 54 23.67 -12.61 -11.98
C ILE A 54 23.36 -11.83 -10.68
N ILE A 55 23.44 -10.51 -10.73
CA ILE A 55 23.20 -9.65 -9.57
C ILE A 55 21.76 -9.79 -9.08
N ARG A 56 20.77 -9.72 -9.98
CA ARG A 56 19.36 -9.89 -9.62
C ARG A 56 19.10 -11.26 -8.98
N ARG A 57 19.64 -12.33 -9.56
CA ARG A 57 19.46 -13.70 -9.03
C ARG A 57 20.06 -13.87 -7.64
N GLU A 58 21.28 -13.39 -7.42
CA GLU A 58 22.01 -13.52 -6.14
C GLU A 58 21.49 -12.58 -5.03
N CYS A 59 20.92 -11.43 -5.39
CA CYS A 59 20.24 -10.56 -4.43
C CYS A 59 18.90 -11.14 -3.98
N LEU A 60 18.24 -11.94 -4.82
CA LEU A 60 16.98 -12.62 -4.50
C LEU A 60 17.16 -13.83 -3.58
N THR A 61 18.30 -14.52 -3.61
CA THR A 61 18.53 -15.74 -2.80
C THR A 61 18.93 -15.45 -1.34
N ASN A 62 19.44 -14.25 -1.05
CA ASN A 62 20.02 -13.91 0.26
C ASN A 62 19.26 -12.81 1.02
N LYS A 63 18.13 -12.31 0.51
CA LYS A 63 17.26 -11.45 1.33
C LYS A 63 16.45 -12.35 2.29
N PRO A 64 16.58 -12.20 3.62
CA PRO A 64 15.52 -12.66 4.52
C PRO A 64 14.23 -11.98 4.07
N ARG A 65 13.11 -12.70 4.15
CA ARG A 65 11.76 -12.23 3.79
C ARG A 65 11.41 -10.95 4.56
N TYR A 66 11.89 -9.81 4.08
CA TYR A 66 11.43 -8.49 4.48
C TYR A 66 10.38 -8.06 3.48
N ILE A 67 9.20 -7.80 4.04
CA ILE A 67 8.01 -7.30 3.38
C ILE A 67 8.34 -5.88 2.88
N GLY A 68 8.05 -5.61 1.60
CA GLY A 68 8.24 -4.30 1.00
C GLY A 68 9.48 -4.20 0.12
N THR A 69 9.40 -4.71 -1.11
CA THR A 69 9.95 -4.07 -2.33
C THR A 69 9.84 -5.05 -3.49
N ALA A 70 9.03 -4.66 -4.49
CA ALA A 70 8.91 -5.25 -5.82
C ALA A 70 8.84 -6.79 -5.83
N GLU A 71 7.62 -7.34 -5.71
CA GLU A 71 7.36 -8.71 -6.14
C GLU A 71 7.92 -8.90 -7.55
N SER A 72 9.03 -9.62 -7.66
CA SER A 72 9.55 -10.13 -8.93
C SER A 72 8.38 -10.83 -9.61
N ALA A 73 7.84 -10.22 -10.68
CA ALA A 73 6.60 -10.62 -11.36
C ALA A 73 6.44 -12.14 -11.36
N LYS A 74 5.65 -12.64 -10.40
CA LYS A 74 5.33 -14.06 -10.31
C LYS A 74 4.57 -14.37 -11.59
N LYS A 75 5.13 -15.25 -12.43
CA LYS A 75 4.42 -15.69 -13.64
C LYS A 75 3.11 -16.32 -13.16
N CYS A 76 1.99 -15.73 -13.57
CA CYS A 76 0.66 -16.23 -13.32
C CYS A 76 -0.11 -16.32 -14.64
N THR A 77 -1.08 -17.20 -14.70
CA THR A 77 -2.00 -17.30 -15.84
C THR A 77 -3.13 -16.26 -15.70
N ALA A 78 -3.78 -15.93 -16.82
CA ALA A 78 -4.96 -15.06 -16.77
C ALA A 78 -6.11 -15.66 -15.92
N LEU A 79 -6.19 -17.00 -15.81
CA LEU A 79 -7.16 -17.67 -14.95
C LEU A 79 -6.85 -17.41 -13.47
N GLU A 80 -5.59 -17.53 -13.07
CA GLU A 80 -5.16 -17.24 -11.68
C GLU A 80 -5.41 -15.77 -11.31
N LEU A 81 -5.22 -14.83 -12.24
CA LEU A 81 -5.56 -13.42 -12.04
C LEU A 81 -7.08 -13.23 -11.84
N LEU A 82 -7.91 -13.91 -12.64
CA LEU A 82 -9.37 -13.84 -12.49
C LEU A 82 -9.83 -14.43 -11.15
N GLU A 83 -9.26 -15.56 -10.75
CA GLU A 83 -9.54 -16.18 -9.45
C GLU A 83 -9.14 -15.25 -8.29
N GLN A 84 -8.00 -14.56 -8.39
CA GLN A 84 -7.57 -13.58 -7.40
C GLN A 84 -8.55 -12.40 -7.30
N GLU A 85 -9.02 -11.88 -8.44
CA GLU A 85 -10.00 -10.79 -8.50
C GLU A 85 -11.31 -11.16 -7.79
N HIS A 86 -11.76 -12.42 -7.87
CA HIS A 86 -12.96 -12.89 -7.18
C HIS A 86 -12.81 -13.01 -5.65
N THR A 87 -11.57 -13.02 -5.15
CA THR A 87 -11.27 -13.10 -3.69
C THR A 87 -10.95 -11.75 -3.07
N GLN A 88 -11.06 -10.65 -3.83
CA GLN A 88 -10.75 -9.32 -3.31
C GLN A 88 -11.81 -8.83 -2.33
N ASN A 89 -11.34 -8.47 -1.15
CA ASN A 89 -12.14 -7.76 -0.16
C ASN A 89 -12.33 -6.29 -0.57
N PHE A 90 -13.32 -5.65 0.05
CA PHE A 90 -13.70 -4.27 -0.20
C PHE A 90 -14.02 -3.58 1.13
N ILE A 91 -13.86 -2.26 1.15
CA ILE A 91 -14.40 -1.40 2.21
C ILE A 91 -15.85 -1.12 1.86
N ILE A 92 -16.77 -1.64 2.68
CA ILE A 92 -18.21 -1.38 2.54
C ILE A 92 -18.52 0.08 2.85
N THR A 93 -19.51 0.67 2.17
CA THR A 93 -19.92 2.07 2.43
C THR A 93 -21.25 2.19 3.17
N PHE A 94 -21.93 1.05 3.39
CA PHE A 94 -23.33 0.96 3.86
C PHE A 94 -24.34 1.75 3.00
N CYS A 95 -23.94 2.17 1.80
CA CYS A 95 -24.81 2.76 0.81
C CYS A 95 -24.96 1.76 -0.32
N SER A 96 -26.04 0.98 -0.30
CA SER A 96 -26.26 -0.12 -1.25
C SER A 96 -26.11 0.32 -2.70
N ALA A 97 -26.61 1.50 -3.05
CA ALA A 97 -26.49 2.03 -4.41
C ALA A 97 -25.04 2.31 -4.82
N LEU A 98 -24.20 2.76 -3.89
CA LEU A 98 -22.78 3.01 -4.15
C LEU A 98 -22.00 1.69 -4.19
N ASP A 99 -22.25 0.81 -3.22
CA ASP A 99 -21.63 -0.52 -3.17
C ASP A 99 -21.97 -1.33 -4.43
N ASP A 100 -23.23 -1.31 -4.90
CA ASP A 100 -23.64 -1.98 -6.15
C ASP A 100 -22.91 -1.45 -7.38
N ILE A 101 -22.71 -0.13 -7.48
CA ILE A 101 -21.97 0.49 -8.60
C ILE A 101 -20.48 0.12 -8.55
N LEU A 102 -19.92 -0.05 -7.36
CA LEU A 102 -18.52 -0.42 -7.15
C LEU A 102 -18.28 -1.94 -7.14
N GLY A 103 -19.33 -2.76 -7.16
CA GLY A 103 -19.23 -4.22 -7.16
C GLY A 103 -19.03 -4.83 -5.76
N GLY A 104 -19.53 -4.18 -4.72
CA GLY A 104 -19.51 -4.62 -3.32
C GLY A 104 -19.04 -3.55 -2.33
N GLY A 105 -18.21 -2.60 -2.79
CA GLY A 105 -17.62 -1.53 -1.99
C GLY A 105 -16.34 -1.01 -2.65
N VAL A 106 -15.55 -0.22 -1.93
CA VAL A 106 -14.26 0.27 -2.45
C VAL A 106 -13.22 -0.87 -2.42
N PRO A 107 -12.69 -1.31 -3.56
CA PRO A 107 -11.85 -2.52 -3.62
C PRO A 107 -10.49 -2.32 -2.97
N LEU A 108 -10.03 -3.31 -2.20
CA LEU A 108 -8.67 -3.33 -1.66
C LEU A 108 -7.63 -3.62 -2.74
N THR A 109 -6.35 -3.31 -2.46
CA THR A 109 -5.20 -3.54 -3.36
C THR A 109 -5.27 -2.80 -4.70
N LYS A 110 -6.20 -1.84 -4.81
CA LYS A 110 -6.45 -1.01 -5.99
C LYS A 110 -6.46 0.46 -5.61
N THR A 111 -6.22 1.32 -6.59
CA THR A 111 -6.37 2.77 -6.43
C THR A 111 -7.72 3.20 -6.97
N THR A 112 -8.54 3.83 -6.12
CA THR A 112 -9.84 4.40 -6.49
C THR A 112 -9.75 5.92 -6.48
N GLU A 113 -10.01 6.56 -7.63
CA GLU A 113 -9.99 8.01 -7.77
C GLU A 113 -11.42 8.58 -7.71
N ILE A 114 -11.68 9.49 -6.76
CA ILE A 114 -12.97 10.18 -6.62
C ILE A 114 -12.86 11.60 -7.17
N CYS A 115 -13.51 11.85 -8.32
CA CYS A 115 -13.43 13.11 -9.05
C CYS A 115 -14.77 13.86 -9.10
N GLY A 116 -14.70 15.19 -9.18
CA GLY A 116 -15.88 16.05 -9.32
C GLY A 116 -15.67 17.47 -8.82
N ALA A 117 -16.66 18.35 -9.06
CA ALA A 117 -16.62 19.75 -8.69
C ALA A 117 -16.48 19.96 -7.16
N PRO A 118 -16.04 21.15 -6.68
CA PRO A 118 -16.08 21.48 -5.25
C PRO A 118 -17.49 21.30 -4.67
N GLY A 119 -17.59 20.79 -3.44
CA GLY A 119 -18.87 20.62 -2.74
C GLY A 119 -19.69 19.37 -3.10
N VAL A 120 -19.26 18.53 -4.06
CA VAL A 120 -20.00 17.31 -4.44
C VAL A 120 -19.86 16.13 -3.46
N GLY A 121 -19.14 16.32 -2.35
CA GLY A 121 -19.00 15.30 -1.29
C GLY A 121 -17.71 14.48 -1.29
N LYS A 122 -16.70 14.79 -2.12
CA LYS A 122 -15.44 14.03 -2.20
C LYS A 122 -14.76 13.84 -0.83
N THR A 123 -14.49 14.94 -0.12
CA THR A 123 -13.88 14.91 1.21
C THR A 123 -14.76 14.20 2.24
N GLN A 124 -16.09 14.31 2.12
CA GLN A 124 -17.01 13.59 3.00
C GLN A 124 -16.89 12.08 2.81
N LEU A 125 -16.79 11.62 1.56
CA LEU A 125 -16.59 10.21 1.26
C LEU A 125 -15.21 9.72 1.76
N CYS A 126 -14.15 10.52 1.64
CA CYS A 126 -12.85 10.15 2.21
C CYS A 126 -12.89 10.00 3.74
N MET A 127 -13.57 10.90 4.46
CA MET A 127 -13.73 10.79 5.91
C MET A 127 -14.64 9.62 6.30
N GLN A 128 -15.67 9.33 5.51
CA GLN A 128 -16.52 8.16 5.67
C GLN A 128 -15.71 6.86 5.55
N LEU A 129 -14.92 6.72 4.48
CA LEU A 129 -14.07 5.55 4.26
C LEU A 129 -12.99 5.36 5.33
N ALA A 130 -12.48 6.45 5.92
CA ALA A 130 -11.52 6.39 7.03
C ALA A 130 -12.12 5.79 8.31
N VAL A 131 -13.45 5.87 8.47
CA VAL A 131 -14.20 5.18 9.53
C VAL A 131 -14.59 3.78 9.08
N ASP A 132 -15.12 3.63 7.86
CA ASP A 132 -15.66 2.36 7.37
C ASP A 132 -14.60 1.26 7.24
N VAL A 133 -13.35 1.60 6.90
CA VAL A 133 -12.26 0.62 6.83
C VAL A 133 -12.05 -0.12 8.15
N GLN A 134 -12.46 0.47 9.27
CA GLN A 134 -12.27 -0.08 10.61
C GLN A 134 -13.41 -0.99 11.06
N ILE A 135 -14.51 -1.09 10.29
CA ILE A 135 -15.67 -1.91 10.62
C ILE A 135 -15.24 -3.38 10.83
N PRO A 136 -15.76 -4.07 11.87
CA PRO A 136 -15.41 -5.47 12.13
C PRO A 136 -15.81 -6.44 11.01
N GLU A 137 -15.06 -7.53 10.86
CA GLU A 137 -15.30 -8.53 9.81
C GLU A 137 -16.69 -9.19 9.95
N CYS A 138 -17.18 -9.36 11.18
CA CYS A 138 -18.52 -9.91 11.45
C CYS A 138 -19.67 -9.00 10.98
N PHE A 139 -19.37 -7.74 10.63
CA PHE A 139 -20.29 -6.81 9.98
C PHE A 139 -19.95 -6.57 8.49
N GLY A 140 -19.04 -7.37 7.92
CA GLY A 140 -18.62 -7.27 6.52
C GLY A 140 -17.53 -6.21 6.26
N GLY A 141 -16.88 -5.69 7.30
CA GLY A 141 -15.75 -4.78 7.18
C GLY A 141 -14.40 -5.52 7.07
N VAL A 142 -13.30 -4.79 7.30
CA VAL A 142 -11.93 -5.28 7.13
C VAL A 142 -10.99 -4.95 8.30
N GLU A 143 -11.52 -4.42 9.40
CA GLU A 143 -10.80 -4.14 10.66
C GLU A 143 -9.52 -3.29 10.54
N GLY A 144 -9.39 -2.54 9.45
CA GLY A 144 -8.18 -1.81 9.10
C GLY A 144 -7.98 -0.51 9.87
N GLU A 145 -7.00 0.25 9.40
CA GLU A 145 -6.61 1.59 9.89
C GLU A 145 -6.56 2.55 8.70
N ALA A 146 -6.63 3.86 8.97
CA ALA A 146 -6.64 4.88 7.92
C ALA A 146 -5.47 5.85 8.05
N VAL A 147 -4.79 6.10 6.94
CA VAL A 147 -3.86 7.23 6.80
C VAL A 147 -4.55 8.30 5.94
N PHE A 148 -4.74 9.49 6.49
CA PHE A 148 -5.37 10.62 5.82
C PHE A 148 -4.34 11.72 5.53
N ILE A 149 -3.97 11.88 4.26
CA ILE A 149 -3.06 12.95 3.81
C ILE A 149 -3.89 14.11 3.26
N ASP A 150 -3.81 15.27 3.91
CA ASP A 150 -4.64 16.43 3.62
C ASP A 150 -3.81 17.60 3.09
N THR A 151 -4.03 17.93 1.82
CA THR A 151 -3.34 19.02 1.10
C THR A 151 -4.10 20.34 1.16
N GLU A 152 -5.39 20.35 1.48
CA GLU A 152 -6.22 21.56 1.50
C GLU A 152 -6.59 22.03 2.92
N GLY A 153 -6.43 21.19 3.94
CA GLY A 153 -6.84 21.51 5.32
C GLY A 153 -8.33 21.28 5.52
N SER A 154 -8.90 20.35 4.75
CA SER A 154 -10.34 20.09 4.69
C SER A 154 -10.80 18.99 5.65
N PHE A 155 -9.87 18.31 6.32
CA PHE A 155 -10.18 17.31 7.33
C PHE A 155 -10.74 17.99 8.60
N MET A 156 -11.97 17.64 8.96
CA MET A 156 -12.67 18.21 10.10
C MET A 156 -12.92 17.11 11.14
N VAL A 157 -12.19 17.15 12.26
CA VAL A 157 -12.26 16.11 13.31
C VAL A 157 -13.69 15.97 13.85
N ASP A 158 -14.39 17.08 14.11
CA ASP A 158 -15.78 17.06 14.59
C ASP A 158 -16.70 16.30 13.62
N ARG A 159 -16.44 16.42 12.31
CA ARG A 159 -17.21 15.68 11.30
C ARG A 159 -16.91 14.19 11.33
N VAL A 160 -15.66 13.80 11.58
CA VAL A 160 -15.27 12.39 11.75
C VAL A 160 -15.92 11.81 13.02
N VAL A 161 -15.99 12.60 14.10
CA VAL A 161 -16.71 12.22 15.33
C VAL A 161 -18.19 11.92 15.04
N ASP A 162 -18.87 12.77 14.26
CA ASP A 162 -20.26 12.53 13.86
C ASP A 162 -20.40 11.22 13.08
N ILE A 163 -19.52 11.00 12.10
CA ILE A 163 -19.53 9.79 11.25
C ILE A 163 -19.28 8.54 12.09
N ALA A 164 -18.25 8.55 12.93
CA ALA A 164 -17.90 7.43 13.81
C ALA A 164 -19.04 7.11 14.79
N THR A 165 -19.64 8.13 15.40
CA THR A 165 -20.78 7.97 16.31
C THR A 165 -21.98 7.33 15.58
N ALA A 166 -22.28 7.80 14.37
CA ALA A 166 -23.35 7.22 13.56
C ALA A 166 -23.05 5.77 13.16
N CYS A 167 -21.80 5.46 12.81
CA CYS A 167 -21.37 4.09 12.48
C CYS A 167 -21.52 3.14 13.67
N ILE A 168 -21.06 3.54 14.87
CA ILE A 168 -21.24 2.76 16.10
C ILE A 168 -22.72 2.46 16.36
N GLN A 169 -23.57 3.48 16.29
CA GLN A 169 -25.02 3.32 16.47
C GLN A 169 -25.62 2.37 15.42
N HIS A 170 -25.15 2.47 14.18
CA HIS A 170 -25.60 1.60 13.09
C HIS A 170 -25.25 0.13 13.36
N LEU A 171 -24.00 -0.17 13.73
CA LEU A 171 -23.58 -1.55 14.02
C LEU A 171 -24.30 -2.12 15.26
N GLN A 172 -24.55 -1.31 16.28
CA GLN A 172 -25.36 -1.71 17.44
C GLN A 172 -26.79 -2.11 17.05
N LEU A 173 -27.40 -1.39 16.10
CA LEU A 173 -28.73 -1.75 15.59
C LEU A 173 -28.70 -3.08 14.83
N ILE A 174 -27.69 -3.31 13.99
CA ILE A 174 -27.52 -4.58 13.25
C ILE A 174 -27.35 -5.74 14.23
N ALA A 175 -26.49 -5.58 15.24
CA ALA A 175 -26.29 -6.58 16.29
C ALA A 175 -27.57 -6.87 17.10
N GLY A 176 -28.40 -5.85 17.34
CA GLY A 176 -29.70 -6.01 18.00
C GLY A 176 -30.72 -6.81 17.18
N THR A 177 -30.61 -6.77 15.85
CA THR A 177 -31.49 -7.51 14.94
C THR A 177 -31.03 -8.95 14.64
N HIS A 178 -29.72 -9.22 14.72
CA HIS A 178 -29.12 -10.51 14.41
C HIS A 178 -28.43 -11.09 15.67
N LEU A 179 -29.10 -12.05 16.33
CA LEU A 179 -28.61 -12.73 17.54
C LEU A 179 -27.48 -13.72 17.19
N GLY A 180 -26.25 -13.23 17.06
CA GLY A 180 -25.02 -14.04 17.02
C GLY A 180 -24.06 -13.68 18.16
N GLU A 181 -23.38 -14.67 18.75
CA GLU A 181 -22.46 -14.47 19.89
C GLU A 181 -21.18 -13.67 19.54
N GLU A 182 -20.88 -13.48 18.25
CA GLU A 182 -19.68 -12.78 17.76
C GLU A 182 -19.84 -11.24 17.74
N HIS A 183 -21.06 -10.73 17.52
CA HIS A 183 -21.33 -9.29 17.43
C HIS A 183 -21.05 -8.51 18.73
N PRO A 184 -21.38 -9.00 19.94
CA PRO A 184 -21.16 -8.26 21.17
C PRO A 184 -19.69 -7.97 21.46
N LYS A 185 -18.80 -8.95 21.22
CA LYS A 185 -17.36 -8.80 21.47
C LYS A 185 -16.71 -7.81 20.53
N ALA A 186 -17.03 -7.89 19.23
CA ALA A 186 -16.51 -6.96 18.25
C ALA A 186 -16.90 -5.50 18.54
N LEU A 187 -18.07 -5.28 19.16
CA LEU A 187 -18.54 -3.95 19.54
C LEU A 187 -17.95 -3.42 20.85
N GLU A 188 -17.34 -4.26 21.70
CA GLU A 188 -16.67 -3.79 22.93
C GLU A 188 -15.49 -2.87 22.60
N ASP A 189 -14.71 -3.23 21.57
CA ASP A 189 -13.53 -2.47 21.14
C ASP A 189 -13.84 -1.45 20.03
N PHE A 190 -15.02 -1.48 19.41
CA PHE A 190 -15.43 -0.52 18.38
C PHE A 190 -15.99 0.78 18.99
N THR A 191 -15.12 1.52 19.70
CA THR A 191 -15.46 2.76 20.40
C THR A 191 -15.02 4.00 19.62
N LEU A 192 -15.58 5.17 19.94
CA LEU A 192 -15.19 6.44 19.32
C LEU A 192 -13.70 6.73 19.50
N GLU A 193 -13.16 6.47 20.69
CA GLU A 193 -11.74 6.69 20.99
C GLU A 193 -10.85 5.81 20.12
N ASN A 194 -11.17 4.51 20.02
CA ASN A 194 -10.42 3.58 19.19
C ASN A 194 -10.53 3.93 17.70
N ILE A 195 -11.71 4.33 17.22
CA ILE A 195 -11.88 4.73 15.81
C ILE A 195 -10.98 5.92 15.49
N LEU A 196 -10.94 6.93 16.37
CA LEU A 196 -10.14 8.13 16.16
C LEU A 196 -8.64 7.86 16.31
N SER A 197 -8.22 6.97 17.21
CA SER A 197 -6.80 6.62 17.39
C SER A 197 -6.21 5.88 16.18
N HIS A 198 -7.06 5.24 15.38
CA HIS A 198 -6.71 4.49 14.18
C HIS A 198 -6.78 5.32 12.87
N ILE A 199 -6.96 6.65 12.98
CA ILE A 199 -6.90 7.57 11.84
C ILE A 199 -5.67 8.47 12.00
N TYR A 200 -4.62 8.17 11.23
CA TYR A 200 -3.39 8.96 11.23
C TYR A 200 -3.50 10.11 10.23
N TYR A 201 -3.42 11.34 10.73
CA TYR A 201 -3.59 12.55 9.94
C TYR A 201 -2.25 13.23 9.62
N PHE A 202 -2.02 13.51 8.34
CA PHE A 202 -0.85 14.26 7.86
C PHE A 202 -1.31 15.48 7.06
N ARG A 203 -1.01 16.68 7.57
CA ARG A 203 -1.21 17.95 6.83
C ARG A 203 0.02 18.22 5.96
N CYS A 204 -0.18 18.31 4.65
CA CYS A 204 0.86 18.74 3.71
C CYS A 204 0.51 20.13 3.15
N ARG A 205 1.39 21.10 3.31
CA ARG A 205 1.19 22.50 2.87
C ARG A 205 1.73 22.77 1.47
N ASP A 206 2.65 21.93 1.02
CA ASP A 206 3.25 22.02 -0.31
C ASP A 206 3.57 20.63 -0.86
N TYR A 207 4.04 20.61 -2.11
CA TYR A 207 4.38 19.37 -2.81
C TYR A 207 5.59 18.65 -2.22
N THR A 208 6.49 19.37 -1.53
CA THR A 208 7.70 18.79 -0.92
C THR A 208 7.31 17.99 0.31
N GLU A 209 6.44 18.55 1.17
CA GLU A 209 5.87 17.84 2.31
C GLU A 209 5.05 16.62 1.86
N LEU A 210 4.24 16.76 0.80
CA LEU A 210 3.47 15.64 0.24
C LEU A 210 4.38 14.51 -0.25
N LEU A 211 5.41 14.86 -1.04
CA LEU A 211 6.35 13.88 -1.59
C LEU A 211 7.14 13.19 -0.46
N ALA A 212 7.61 13.95 0.53
CA ALA A 212 8.27 13.41 1.70
C ALA A 212 7.37 12.42 2.45
N GLN A 213 6.10 12.77 2.67
CA GLN A 213 5.14 11.89 3.34
C GLN A 213 4.92 10.59 2.58
N VAL A 214 4.79 10.64 1.25
CA VAL A 214 4.65 9.44 0.41
C VAL A 214 5.91 8.57 0.47
N TYR A 215 7.10 9.15 0.51
CA TYR A 215 8.36 8.40 0.63
C TYR A 215 8.54 7.73 2.00
N LEU A 216 8.07 8.36 3.07
CA LEU A 216 8.15 7.84 4.44
C LEU A 216 7.00 6.87 4.78
N LEU A 217 5.95 6.84 3.97
CA LEU A 217 4.77 6.02 4.22
C LEU A 217 5.08 4.51 4.37
N PRO A 218 5.97 3.88 3.56
CA PRO A 218 6.31 2.47 3.76
C PRO A 218 6.94 2.18 5.13
N ASP A 219 7.83 3.06 5.61
CA ASP A 219 8.47 2.93 6.92
C ASP A 219 7.41 3.08 8.02
N PHE A 220 6.56 4.11 7.91
CA PHE A 220 5.44 4.32 8.82
C PHE A 220 4.52 3.09 8.91
N LEU A 221 4.12 2.53 7.77
CA LEU A 221 3.27 1.33 7.72
C LEU A 221 3.96 0.09 8.30
N SER A 222 5.29 0.01 8.23
CA SER A 222 6.05 -1.09 8.83
C SER A 222 6.10 -1.02 10.36
N GLU A 223 6.02 0.18 10.93
CA GLU A 223 5.94 0.41 12.38
C GLU A 223 4.51 0.26 12.92
N HIS A 224 3.51 0.38 12.05
CA HIS A 224 2.07 0.31 12.37
C HIS A 224 1.42 -0.82 11.57
N SER A 225 1.96 -2.04 11.70
CA SER A 225 1.35 -3.23 11.11
C SER A 225 0.14 -3.65 11.95
N LYS A 226 -1.05 -3.22 11.55
CA LYS A 226 -2.28 -3.91 11.90
C LYS A 226 -2.35 -5.26 11.18
#